data_AF-A0A947CE53-F1
#
_entry.id   AF-A0A947CE53-F1
#
_cell.length_a   1.000
_cell.length_b   1.000
_cell.length_c   1.000
_cell.angle_alpha   90.00
_cell.angle_beta   90.00
_cell.angle_gamma   90.00
#
_symmetry.space_group_name_H-M   'P 1'
#
loop_
_entity.id
_entity.type
_entity.pdbx_description
1 polymer ?
#
loop_
_entity_poly.entity_id
_entity_poly.type
_entity_poly.pdbx_seq_one_letter_code
_entity_poly.pdbx_strand_id
1 'polypeptide(L)'
;VITTAAVPGKRAPRLITAEVVRRMRPGTLIVDMAAERGGNCELTKPDEVVKENGVMILGPTNMPATIPQDASRMFAKNVANLLGLIIKEGVLTLDRADEVITGTMLTEHGDIVHAFAREVFELPPLEHAASE
;
A
#
# COMPACT_ATOMS: atom_id res chain seq x y z
N VAL A 1 6.19 4.41 -19.97
CA VAL A 1 4.92 3.93 -19.37
C VAL A 1 5.12 3.82 -17.89
N ILE A 2 4.21 4.36 -17.07
CA ILE A 2 4.24 4.21 -15.61
C ILE A 2 2.97 3.49 -15.22
N THR A 3 3.08 2.36 -14.51
CA THR A 3 1.93 1.60 -14.03
C THR A 3 1.81 1.75 -12.53
N THR A 4 0.60 2.04 -12.05
CA THR A 4 0.31 2.36 -10.64
C THR A 4 -0.93 1.61 -10.12
N ALA A 5 -1.45 0.65 -10.88
CA ALA A 5 -2.69 -0.01 -10.53
C ALA A 5 -2.45 -0.99 -9.36
N ALA A 6 -3.06 -0.68 -8.21
CA ALA A 6 -3.01 -1.50 -7.02
C ALA A 6 -4.43 -1.67 -6.46
N VAL A 7 -4.76 -2.89 -6.06
CA VAL A 7 -6.00 -3.18 -5.34
C VAL A 7 -5.61 -3.54 -3.90
N PRO A 8 -6.18 -2.88 -2.87
CA PRO A 8 -5.91 -3.22 -1.48
C PRO A 8 -6.16 -4.71 -1.21
N GLY A 9 -5.25 -5.36 -0.49
CA GLY A 9 -5.37 -6.77 -0.10
C GLY A 9 -5.23 -7.79 -1.23
N LYS A 10 -5.03 -7.38 -2.49
CA LYS A 10 -4.94 -8.28 -3.65
C LYS A 10 -3.63 -8.09 -4.41
N ARG A 11 -3.25 -9.12 -5.16
CA ARG A 11 -2.15 -9.04 -6.12
C ARG A 11 -2.43 -7.94 -7.14
N ALA A 12 -1.40 -7.23 -7.58
CA ALA A 12 -1.53 -6.23 -8.64
C ALA A 12 -2.10 -6.88 -9.91
N PRO A 13 -3.07 -6.22 -10.59
CA PRO A 13 -3.61 -6.75 -11.84
C PRO A 13 -2.53 -6.75 -12.92
N ARG A 14 -2.46 -7.84 -13.71
CA ARG A 14 -1.57 -7.91 -14.88
C ARG A 14 -2.21 -7.16 -16.04
N LEU A 15 -1.67 -5.98 -16.36
CA LEU A 15 -2.18 -5.09 -17.41
C LEU A 15 -1.32 -5.14 -18.68
N ILE A 16 -0.01 -5.39 -18.54
CA ILE A 16 0.93 -5.46 -19.65
C ILE A 16 1.50 -6.86 -19.72
N THR A 17 1.12 -7.62 -20.73
CA THR A 17 1.66 -8.98 -20.96
C THR A 17 3.02 -8.92 -21.62
N ALA A 18 3.79 -10.02 -21.54
CA ALA A 18 5.08 -10.15 -22.21
C ALA A 18 4.98 -9.96 -23.73
N GLU A 19 3.90 -10.43 -24.35
CA GLU A 19 3.63 -10.22 -25.77
C GLU A 19 3.46 -8.73 -26.10
N VAL A 20 2.71 -7.99 -25.28
CA VAL A 20 2.56 -6.55 -25.45
C VAL A 20 3.91 -5.86 -25.35
N VAL A 21 4.75 -6.21 -24.37
CA VAL A 21 6.11 -5.66 -24.22
C VAL A 21 6.93 -5.86 -25.49
N ARG A 22 6.94 -7.08 -26.06
CA ARG A 22 7.70 -7.37 -27.30
C ARG A 22 7.21 -6.57 -28.51
N ARG A 23 5.96 -6.13 -28.52
CA ARG A 23 5.40 -5.30 -29.60
C ARG A 23 5.63 -3.79 -29.38
N MET A 24 6.16 -3.39 -28.23
CA MET A 24 6.47 -1.98 -27.97
C MET A 24 7.69 -1.54 -28.79
N ARG A 25 7.79 -0.23 -28.99
CA ARG A 25 8.94 0.37 -29.68
C ARG A 25 10.21 0.17 -28.85
N PRO A 26 11.34 -0.29 -29.45
CA PRO A 26 12.63 -0.30 -28.77
C PRO A 26 13.00 1.08 -28.23
N GLY A 27 13.64 1.13 -27.06
CA GLY A 27 13.89 2.34 -26.28
C GLY A 27 12.77 2.72 -25.33
N THR A 28 11.65 1.99 -25.31
CA THR A 28 10.57 2.21 -24.33
C THR A 28 11.05 1.90 -22.92
N LEU A 29 10.62 2.73 -21.96
CA LEU A 29 10.82 2.52 -20.53
C LEU A 29 9.48 2.23 -19.86
N ILE A 30 9.40 1.14 -19.09
CA ILE A 30 8.31 0.83 -18.17
C ILE A 30 8.82 1.02 -16.74
N VAL A 31 8.09 1.78 -15.94
CA VAL A 31 8.30 1.89 -14.49
C VAL A 31 7.05 1.35 -13.81
N ASP A 32 7.18 0.23 -13.12
CA ASP A 32 6.07 -0.48 -12.49
C ASP A 32 6.06 -0.23 -10.99
N MET A 33 5.19 0.70 -10.56
CA MET A 33 5.06 1.12 -9.17
C MET A 33 4.33 0.09 -8.30
N ALA A 34 3.80 -0.98 -8.89
CA ALA A 34 3.11 -2.05 -8.18
C ALA A 34 3.98 -3.31 -8.00
N ALA A 35 5.29 -3.21 -8.24
CA ALA A 35 6.22 -4.34 -8.24
C ALA A 35 6.18 -5.16 -6.93
N GLU A 36 6.05 -4.50 -5.77
CA GLU A 36 5.96 -5.16 -4.45
C GLU A 36 4.77 -6.14 -4.36
N ARG A 37 3.68 -5.88 -5.10
CA ARG A 37 2.45 -6.70 -5.12
C ARG A 37 2.36 -7.59 -6.35
N GLY A 38 3.50 -7.87 -6.98
CA GLY A 38 3.61 -8.70 -8.16
C GLY A 38 3.67 -7.95 -9.48
N GLY A 39 3.46 -6.62 -9.52
CA GLY A 39 3.63 -5.77 -10.69
C GLY A 39 2.48 -5.82 -11.72
N ASN A 40 2.22 -4.69 -12.36
CA ASN A 40 1.26 -4.59 -13.46
C ASN A 40 1.81 -5.10 -14.80
N CYS A 41 3.13 -5.15 -14.97
CA CYS A 41 3.76 -5.75 -16.14
C CYS A 41 4.21 -7.18 -15.81
N GLU A 42 3.84 -8.14 -16.66
CA GLU A 42 4.11 -9.57 -16.49
C GLU A 42 5.60 -9.86 -16.28
N LEU A 43 6.46 -9.11 -16.98
CA LEU A 43 7.91 -9.24 -16.95
C LEU A 43 8.59 -8.44 -15.82
N THR A 44 7.82 -7.70 -15.00
CA THR A 44 8.36 -6.99 -13.84
C THR A 44 8.98 -7.97 -12.85
N LYS A 45 10.21 -7.65 -12.43
CA LYS A 45 10.89 -8.28 -11.30
C LYS A 45 11.16 -7.21 -10.24
N PRO A 46 10.73 -7.43 -8.98
CA PRO A 46 10.99 -6.50 -7.89
C PRO A 46 12.47 -6.14 -7.77
N ASP A 47 12.76 -4.84 -7.68
CA ASP A 47 14.08 -4.23 -7.52
C ASP A 47 15.13 -4.59 -8.58
N GLU A 48 14.69 -5.13 -9.71
CA GLU A 48 15.54 -5.42 -10.87
C GLU A 48 15.22 -4.50 -12.05
N VAL A 49 16.21 -4.37 -12.95
CA VAL A 49 16.04 -3.76 -14.27
C VAL A 49 16.00 -4.87 -15.31
N VAL A 50 14.82 -5.14 -15.86
CA VAL A 50 14.62 -6.15 -16.91
C VAL A 50 14.72 -5.48 -18.29
N LYS A 51 15.41 -6.13 -19.24
CA LYS A 51 15.45 -5.70 -20.64
C LYS A 51 14.83 -6.79 -21.51
N GLU A 52 13.81 -6.44 -22.28
CA GLU A 52 13.10 -7.35 -23.20
C GLU A 52 12.86 -6.64 -24.54
N ASN A 53 13.31 -7.22 -25.65
CA ASN A 53 13.13 -6.69 -27.01
C ASN A 53 13.42 -5.17 -27.16
N GLY A 54 14.47 -4.68 -26.51
CA GLY A 54 14.84 -3.26 -26.51
C GLY A 54 13.98 -2.36 -25.59
N VAL A 55 13.04 -2.92 -24.83
CA VAL A 55 12.28 -2.25 -23.77
C VAL A 55 12.97 -2.48 -22.43
N MET A 56 13.05 -1.45 -21.60
CA MET A 56 13.57 -1.53 -20.23
C MET A 56 12.42 -1.44 -19.22
N ILE A 57 12.43 -2.28 -18.20
CA ILE A 57 11.38 -2.39 -17.18
C ILE A 57 12.04 -2.26 -15.81
N LEU A 58 11.57 -1.31 -15.00
CA LEU A 58 12.00 -1.09 -13.63
C LEU A 58 10.86 -1.43 -12.69
N GLY A 59 11.12 -2.24 -11.66
CA GLY A 59 10.14 -2.58 -10.63
C GLY A 59 10.58 -2.18 -9.22
N PRO A 60 10.83 -0.88 -8.92
CA PRO A 60 11.28 -0.49 -7.59
C PRO A 60 10.20 -0.78 -6.55
N THR A 61 10.58 -1.39 -5.43
CA THR A 61 9.64 -1.66 -4.31
C THR A 61 9.67 -0.57 -3.24
N ASN A 62 10.74 0.23 -3.18
CA ASN A 62 10.88 1.30 -2.18
C ASN A 62 11.36 2.61 -2.81
N MET A 63 10.56 3.16 -3.72
CA MET A 63 10.87 4.46 -4.34
C MET A 63 11.02 5.60 -3.31
N PRO A 64 10.23 5.71 -2.23
CA PRO A 64 10.41 6.80 -1.25
C PRO A 64 11.80 6.85 -0.61
N ALA A 65 12.50 5.72 -0.51
CA ALA A 65 13.87 5.68 0.02
C ALA A 65 14.90 6.40 -0.85
N THR A 66 14.59 6.72 -2.13
CA THR A 66 15.49 7.49 -3.00
C THR A 66 15.44 9.00 -2.73
N ILE A 67 14.40 9.47 -2.02
CA ILE A 67 14.19 10.86 -1.59
C ILE A 67 13.89 10.91 -0.08
N PRO A 68 14.82 10.40 0.75
CA PRO A 68 14.53 10.07 2.15
C PRO A 68 14.17 11.29 3.00
N GLN A 69 14.73 12.47 2.71
CA GLN A 69 14.45 13.70 3.46
C GLN A 69 12.97 14.11 3.32
N ASP A 70 12.47 14.18 2.08
CA ASP A 70 11.08 14.55 1.81
C ASP A 70 10.10 13.47 2.24
N ALA A 71 10.41 12.20 1.96
CA ALA A 71 9.59 11.07 2.39
C ALA A 71 9.44 11.04 3.91
N SER A 72 10.54 11.21 4.65
CA SER A 72 10.51 11.24 6.13
C SER A 72 9.71 12.43 6.64
N ARG A 73 9.87 13.62 6.05
CA ARG A 73 9.12 14.81 6.44
C ARG A 73 7.62 14.65 6.24
N MET A 74 7.18 14.10 5.10
CA MET A 74 5.76 13.86 4.84
C MET A 74 5.19 12.79 5.78
N PHE A 75 5.92 11.69 5.99
CA PHE A 75 5.51 10.64 6.90
C PHE A 75 5.39 11.14 8.35
N ALA A 76 6.41 11.84 8.85
CA ALA A 76 6.41 12.41 10.20
C ALA A 76 5.25 13.39 10.43
N LYS A 77 4.89 14.19 9.42
CA LYS A 77 3.73 15.09 9.51
C LYS A 77 2.42 14.30 9.66
N ASN A 78 2.24 13.22 8.91
CA ASN A 78 1.05 12.37 9.04
C ASN A 78 0.98 11.69 10.41
N VAL A 79 2.12 11.18 10.91
CA VAL A 79 2.20 10.62 12.27
C VAL A 79 1.87 11.68 13.33
N ALA A 80 2.45 12.87 13.23
CA ALA A 80 2.17 13.96 14.17
C ALA A 80 0.68 14.35 14.19
N ASN A 81 0.03 14.37 13.02
CA ASN A 81 -1.41 14.63 12.92
C ASN A 81 -2.23 13.54 13.61
N LEU A 82 -1.90 12.26 13.40
CA LEU A 82 -2.56 11.15 14.07
C LEU A 82 -2.36 11.21 15.59
N LEU A 83 -1.14 11.51 16.05
CA LEU A 83 -0.84 11.71 17.47
C LEU A 83 -1.65 12.85 18.07
N GLY A 84 -1.83 13.97 17.35
CA GLY A 84 -2.67 15.08 17.77
C GLY A 84 -4.16 14.73 17.89
N LEU A 85 -4.62 13.72 17.14
CA LEU A 85 -5.98 13.21 17.23
C LEU A 85 -6.19 12.31 18.47
N ILE A 86 -5.22 11.43 18.75
CA ILE A 86 -5.34 10.41 19.81
C ILE A 86 -4.77 10.84 21.16
N ILE A 87 -3.98 11.93 21.24
CA ILE A 87 -3.46 12.46 22.51
C ILE A 87 -4.15 13.79 22.80
N LYS A 88 -5.01 13.79 23.82
CA LYS A 88 -5.73 14.99 24.29
C LYS A 88 -5.23 15.32 25.68
N GLU A 89 -4.74 16.55 25.87
CA GLU A 89 -4.20 17.03 27.15
C GLU A 89 -3.11 16.12 27.77
N GLY A 90 -2.32 15.46 26.91
CA GLY A 90 -1.27 14.53 27.34
C GLY A 90 -1.76 13.12 27.70
N VAL A 91 -3.06 12.84 27.53
CA VAL A 91 -3.69 11.55 27.79
C VAL A 91 -4.08 10.87 26.49
N LEU A 92 -3.78 9.58 26.37
CA LEU A 92 -4.22 8.76 25.25
C LEU A 92 -5.75 8.62 25.31
N THR A 93 -6.42 9.15 24.29
CA THR A 93 -7.88 9.14 24.13
C THR A 93 -8.23 8.48 22.81
N LEU A 94 -8.75 7.25 22.88
CA LEU A 94 -9.16 6.47 21.71
C LEU A 94 -10.68 6.52 21.57
N ASP A 95 -11.17 7.51 20.82
CA ASP A 95 -12.60 7.65 20.54
C ASP A 95 -13.04 6.61 19.49
N ARG A 96 -13.90 5.68 19.91
CA ARG A 96 -14.42 4.61 19.02
C ARG A 96 -15.42 5.11 17.99
N ALA A 97 -15.99 6.29 18.18
CA ALA A 97 -16.84 6.94 17.18
C ALA A 97 -16.03 7.63 16.07
N ASP A 98 -14.71 7.84 16.28
CA ASP A 98 -13.85 8.45 15.28
C ASP A 98 -13.42 7.40 14.23
N GLU A 99 -13.78 7.63 12.97
CA GLU A 99 -13.51 6.72 11.86
C GLU A 99 -12.00 6.54 11.59
N VAL A 100 -11.18 7.56 11.84
CA VAL A 100 -9.72 7.46 11.68
C VAL A 100 -9.14 6.57 12.77
N ILE A 101 -9.59 6.73 14.01
CA ILE A 101 -9.13 5.88 15.13
C ILE A 101 -9.57 4.44 14.90
N THR A 102 -10.86 4.21 14.63
CA THR A 102 -11.39 2.86 14.40
C THR A 102 -10.79 2.21 13.15
N GLY A 103 -10.58 2.98 12.07
CA GLY A 103 -9.98 2.48 10.84
C GLY A 103 -8.48 2.20 10.93
N THR A 104 -7.77 2.76 11.91
CA THR A 104 -6.33 2.53 12.11
C THR A 104 -6.02 1.56 13.24
N MET A 105 -6.97 1.28 14.13
CA MET A 105 -6.75 0.40 15.27
C MET A 105 -6.81 -1.07 14.88
N LEU A 106 -5.66 -1.76 14.95
CA LEU A 106 -5.57 -3.18 14.58
C LEU A 106 -6.03 -4.12 15.71
N THR A 107 -5.59 -3.85 16.95
CA THR A 107 -5.81 -4.72 18.11
C THR A 107 -6.15 -3.93 19.36
N GLU A 108 -6.96 -4.51 20.25
CA GLU A 108 -7.19 -4.00 21.59
C GLU A 108 -7.38 -5.17 22.56
N HIS A 109 -6.81 -5.08 23.77
CA HIS A 109 -6.93 -6.10 24.83
C HIS A 109 -6.61 -7.54 24.38
N GLY A 110 -5.76 -7.71 23.36
CA GLY A 110 -5.37 -9.02 22.83
C GLY A 110 -6.28 -9.57 21.73
N ASP A 111 -7.33 -8.85 21.32
CA ASP A 111 -8.17 -9.22 20.18
C ASP A 111 -7.89 -8.30 18.97
N ILE A 112 -8.17 -8.81 17.76
CA ILE A 112 -8.09 -8.04 16.50
C ILE A 112 -9.39 -7.26 16.35
N VAL A 113 -9.34 -5.93 16.42
CA VAL A 113 -10.53 -5.06 16.35
C VAL A 113 -10.73 -4.40 14.99
N HIS A 114 -9.91 -4.75 14.00
CA HIS A 114 -9.99 -4.22 12.64
C HIS A 114 -10.72 -5.17 11.69
N ALA A 115 -11.84 -4.73 11.11
CA ALA A 115 -12.73 -5.56 10.31
C ALA A 115 -12.02 -6.30 9.15
N PHE A 116 -11.24 -5.58 8.33
CA PHE A 116 -10.53 -6.21 7.21
C PHE A 116 -9.44 -7.20 7.67
N ALA A 117 -8.81 -6.95 8.82
CA ALA A 117 -7.81 -7.88 9.34
C ALA A 117 -8.47 -9.18 9.79
N ARG A 118 -9.64 -9.09 10.44
CA ARG A 118 -10.43 -10.27 10.82
C ARG A 118 -10.85 -11.08 9.59
N GLU A 119 -11.27 -10.43 8.50
CA GLU A 119 -11.58 -11.10 7.24
C GLU A 119 -10.37 -11.86 6.67
N VAL A 120 -9.19 -11.22 6.62
CA VAL A 120 -7.94 -11.84 6.13
C VAL A 120 -7.52 -13.05 6.97
N PHE A 121 -7.78 -13.02 8.28
CA PHE A 121 -7.48 -14.13 9.21
C PHE A 121 -8.65 -15.09 9.45
N GLU A 122 -9.75 -14.96 8.69
CA GLU A 122 -10.94 -15.82 8.81
C GLU A 122 -11.57 -15.83 10.23
N LEU A 123 -11.52 -14.70 10.94
CA LEU A 123 -12.08 -14.53 12.28
C LEU A 123 -13.55 -14.06 12.22
N PRO A 124 -14.36 -14.33 13.28
CA PRO A 124 -15.75 -13.88 13.35
C PRO A 124 -15.84 -12.36 13.17
N PRO A 125 -16.86 -11.80 12.48
CA PRO A 125 -17.01 -10.36 12.33
C PRO A 125 -17.16 -9.67 13.70
N LEU A 126 -16.83 -8.39 13.76
CA LEU A 126 -17.09 -7.59 14.95
C LEU A 126 -18.59 -7.53 15.19
N GLU A 127 -19.02 -7.70 16.43
CA GLU A 127 -20.38 -7.37 16.80
C GLU A 127 -20.57 -5.88 16.55
N HIS A 128 -21.53 -5.52 15.70
CA HIS A 128 -21.97 -4.14 15.61
C HIS A 128 -22.51 -3.78 17.00
N ALA A 129 -21.79 -2.92 17.73
CA ALA A 129 -22.37 -2.28 18.91
C ALA A 129 -23.70 -1.69 18.46
N ALA A 130 -24.80 -2.23 18.99
CA ALA A 130 -26.13 -1.72 18.73
C ALA A 130 -26.10 -0.22 19.03
N SER A 131 -26.42 0.57 18.03
CA SER A 131 -26.65 2.00 18.17
C SER A 131 -27.77 2.20 19.19
N GLU A 132 -27.41 2.65 20.39
CA GLU A 132 -28.32 3.34 21.32
C GLU A 132 -28.24 4.85 21.12
#